data_AF-A0A2S9GWU6-F1
#
_entry.id   AF-A0A2S9GWU6-F1
#
_cell.length_a   1.000
_cell.length_b   1.000
_cell.length_c   1.000
_cell.angle_alpha   90.00
_cell.angle_beta   90.00
_cell.angle_gamma   90.00
#
_symmetry.space_group_name_H-M   'P 1'
#
loop_
_entity.id
_entity.type
_entity.pdbx_description
1 polymer ?
#
loop_
_entity_poly.entity_id
_entity_poly.type
_entity_poly.pdbx_seq_one_letter_code
_entity_poly.pdbx_strand_id
1 'polypeptide(L)'
;MNWFKRASAVLLVSLCSACANSPPVIDTNVTINFPEVAPIVSVEQADAALEAVALSRAQIDWRFRQKEQICYTKFFMNHCMLEAKEQRRIDLATVKKSEVAANYFKRKNNVEEMDRALVEKNLAHPLPGTTPNDDAENKSDKPATTDLVKKPVN
;
A
#
# COMPACT_ATOMS: atom_id res chain seq x y z
N MET A 1 5.72 68.66 -16.81
CA MET A 1 6.72 67.99 -15.93
C MET A 1 6.05 66.83 -15.20
N ASN A 2 5.84 65.66 -15.83
CA ASN A 2 5.33 64.43 -15.18
C ASN A 2 5.54 63.14 -16.04
N TRP A 3 6.35 63.18 -17.11
CA TRP A 3 6.53 62.03 -18.01
C TRP A 3 7.58 61.02 -17.55
N PHE A 4 8.58 61.44 -16.78
CA PHE A 4 9.66 60.54 -16.34
C PHE A 4 9.21 59.51 -15.28
N LYS A 5 8.12 59.75 -14.55
CA LYS A 5 7.65 58.84 -13.49
C LYS A 5 6.92 57.59 -14.00
N ARG A 6 6.53 57.55 -15.28
CA ARG A 6 5.81 56.39 -15.86
C ARG A 6 6.72 55.36 -16.54
N ALA A 7 7.96 55.72 -16.86
CA ALA A 7 8.90 54.82 -17.55
C ALA A 7 9.55 53.79 -16.61
N SER A 8 9.72 54.09 -15.32
CA SER A 8 10.39 53.18 -14.37
C SER A 8 9.54 51.99 -13.91
N ALA A 9 8.23 51.98 -14.15
CA ALA A 9 7.35 50.89 -13.68
C ALA A 9 7.31 49.68 -14.63
N VAL A 10 7.80 49.81 -15.87
CA VAL A 10 7.68 48.74 -16.89
C VAL A 10 8.92 47.82 -16.92
N LEU A 11 10.06 48.26 -16.38
CA LEU A 11 11.33 47.54 -16.51
C LEU A 11 11.58 46.45 -15.45
N LEU A 12 10.76 46.36 -14.39
CA LEU A 12 10.95 45.40 -13.29
C LEU A 12 10.20 44.06 -13.46
N VAL A 13 9.37 43.89 -14.49
CA VAL A 13 8.57 42.67 -14.70
C VAL A 13 9.25 41.66 -15.65
N SER A 14 10.34 42.03 -16.32
CA SER A 14 10.92 41.22 -17.40
C SER A 14 11.96 40.16 -16.98
N LEU A 15 12.30 40.00 -15.69
CA LEU A 15 13.42 39.13 -15.26
C LEU A 15 13.03 37.72 -14.74
N CYS A 16 11.74 37.38 -14.63
CA CYS A 16 11.32 36.06 -14.09
C CYS A 16 10.92 35.01 -15.14
N SER A 17 11.01 35.29 -16.45
CA SER A 17 10.40 34.41 -17.47
C SER A 17 11.30 33.28 -18.01
N ALA A 18 12.52 33.10 -17.48
CA ALA A 18 13.51 32.18 -18.08
C ALA A 18 13.56 30.75 -17.49
N CYS A 19 12.83 30.45 -16.42
CA CYS A 19 12.88 29.11 -15.78
C CYS A 19 11.75 28.15 -16.18
N ALA A 20 10.85 28.52 -17.12
CA ALA A 20 9.65 27.73 -17.41
C ALA A 20 9.78 26.70 -18.54
N ASN A 21 10.90 26.67 -19.29
CA ASN A 21 10.97 25.94 -20.56
C ASN A 21 11.94 24.75 -20.63
N SER A 22 12.50 24.28 -19.52
CA SER A 22 13.20 22.99 -19.54
C SER A 22 12.18 21.85 -19.53
N PRO A 23 12.08 21.02 -20.59
CA PRO A 23 11.27 19.81 -20.52
C PRO A 23 11.82 18.95 -19.37
N PRO A 24 10.96 18.43 -18.47
CA PRO A 24 11.43 17.56 -17.41
C PRO A 24 12.13 16.36 -18.05
N VAL A 25 13.39 16.11 -17.66
CA VAL A 25 14.10 14.88 -18.01
C VAL A 25 13.48 13.77 -17.17
N ILE A 26 12.39 13.18 -17.68
CA ILE A 26 11.69 12.07 -17.02
C ILE A 26 12.32 10.77 -17.50
N ASP A 27 13.21 10.20 -16.69
CA ASP A 27 13.64 8.82 -16.93
C ASP A 27 12.51 7.87 -16.50
N THR A 28 11.79 7.39 -17.51
CA THR A 28 10.66 6.49 -17.32
C THR A 28 11.07 5.02 -17.27
N ASN A 29 12.37 4.70 -17.30
CA ASN A 29 12.90 3.33 -17.35
C ASN A 29 13.51 2.84 -16.03
N VAL A 30 13.46 3.62 -14.95
CA VAL A 30 13.90 3.10 -13.63
C VAL A 30 12.99 1.92 -13.23
N THR A 31 13.52 0.77 -12.84
CA THR A 31 12.70 -0.31 -12.29
C THR A 31 12.52 -0.08 -10.79
N ILE A 32 11.29 -0.07 -10.26
CA ILE A 32 11.11 -0.08 -8.80
C ILE A 32 11.41 -1.48 -8.33
N ASN A 33 12.61 -1.69 -7.81
CA ASN A 33 12.96 -2.92 -7.13
C ASN A 33 12.54 -2.78 -5.66
N PHE A 34 11.36 -3.29 -5.33
CA PHE A 34 10.95 -3.40 -3.94
C PHE A 34 11.64 -4.63 -3.34
N PRO A 35 12.34 -4.50 -2.20
CA PRO A 35 13.11 -5.60 -1.64
C PRO A 35 12.22 -6.82 -1.36
N GLU A 36 12.78 -8.00 -1.55
CA GLU A 36 12.08 -9.24 -1.22
C GLU A 36 11.69 -9.26 0.26
N VAL A 37 10.48 -9.76 0.54
CA VAL A 37 9.89 -9.69 1.88
C VAL A 37 10.64 -10.63 2.83
N ALA A 38 11.53 -10.06 3.64
CA ALA A 38 12.13 -10.79 4.76
C ALA A 38 11.06 -11.12 5.81
N PRO A 39 11.21 -12.23 6.56
CA PRO A 39 10.31 -12.54 7.67
C PRO A 39 10.23 -11.37 8.67
N ILE A 40 9.00 -11.00 9.05
CA ILE A 40 8.73 -9.95 10.02
C ILE A 40 8.66 -10.59 11.40
N VAL A 41 9.51 -10.15 12.33
CA VAL A 41 9.66 -10.75 13.67
C VAL A 41 9.28 -9.81 14.80
N SER A 42 9.06 -8.52 14.54
CA SER A 42 8.67 -7.54 15.55
C SER A 42 7.61 -6.57 15.04
N VAL A 43 6.93 -5.90 15.97
CA VAL A 43 5.88 -4.90 15.64
C VAL A 43 6.50 -3.69 14.97
N GLU A 44 7.67 -3.26 15.44
CA GLU A 44 8.42 -2.14 14.88
C GLU A 44 8.82 -2.42 13.42
N GLN A 45 9.27 -3.65 13.13
CA GLN A 45 9.58 -4.06 11.76
C GLN A 45 8.31 -4.08 10.89
N ALA A 46 7.17 -4.51 11.44
CA ALA A 46 5.90 -4.48 10.72
C ALA A 46 5.46 -3.05 10.39
N ASP A 47 5.62 -2.12 11.33
CA ASP A 47 5.28 -0.71 11.14
C ASP A 47 6.19 -0.04 10.10
N ALA A 48 7.51 -0.26 10.19
CA ALA A 48 8.47 0.21 9.20
C ALA A 48 8.16 -0.34 7.79
N ALA A 49 7.73 -1.60 7.69
CA ALA A 49 7.31 -2.20 6.42
C ALA A 49 6.05 -1.53 5.85
N LEU A 50 5.08 -1.15 6.69
CA LEU A 50 3.89 -0.43 6.27
C LEU A 50 4.19 1.01 5.80
N GLU A 51 5.12 1.70 6.46
CA GLU A 51 5.60 3.01 6.01
C GLU A 51 6.32 2.91 4.67
N ALA A 52 7.21 1.92 4.49
CA ALA A 52 7.89 1.66 3.23
C ALA A 52 6.90 1.33 2.10
N VAL A 53 5.84 0.57 2.40
CA VAL A 53 4.73 0.29 1.48
C VAL A 53 4.02 1.57 1.06
N ALA A 54 3.72 2.48 2.01
CA ALA A 54 3.03 3.73 1.72
C ALA A 54 3.87 4.64 0.80
N LEU A 55 5.16 4.78 1.09
CA LEU A 55 6.11 5.52 0.24
C LEU A 55 6.21 4.91 -1.16
N SER A 56 6.31 3.58 -1.23
CA SER A 56 6.41 2.87 -2.51
C SER A 56 5.15 3.05 -3.36
N ARG A 57 3.96 3.00 -2.76
CA ARG A 57 2.70 3.29 -3.47
C ARG A 57 2.66 4.71 -4.02
N ALA A 58 3.04 5.70 -3.22
CA ALA A 58 3.09 7.09 -3.67
C ALA A 58 4.06 7.26 -4.84
N GLN A 59 5.22 6.59 -4.80
CA GLN A 59 6.18 6.59 -5.89
C GLN A 59 5.61 5.93 -7.15
N ILE A 60 5.01 4.74 -7.04
CA ILE A 60 4.37 4.03 -8.17
C ILE A 60 3.30 4.92 -8.82
N ASP A 61 2.46 5.55 -8.01
CA ASP A 61 1.40 6.42 -8.51
C ASP A 61 1.96 7.68 -9.18
N TRP A 62 3.00 8.31 -8.60
CA TRP A 62 3.67 9.43 -9.25
C TRP A 62 4.21 9.04 -10.63
N ARG A 63 4.85 7.88 -10.75
CA ARG A 63 5.40 7.39 -12.03
C ARG A 63 4.32 7.09 -13.05
N PHE A 64 3.21 6.48 -12.61
CA PHE A 64 2.04 6.28 -13.47
C PHE A 64 1.49 7.62 -13.98
N ARG A 65 1.38 8.65 -13.13
CA ARG A 65 0.96 10.00 -13.54
C ARG A 65 1.91 10.62 -14.57
N GLN A 66 3.22 10.46 -14.40
CA GLN A 66 4.19 10.94 -15.40
C GLN A 66 4.03 10.19 -16.74
N LYS A 67 3.90 8.86 -16.70
CA LYS A 67 3.66 8.05 -17.90
C LYS A 67 2.34 8.42 -18.59
N GLU A 68 1.29 8.71 -17.83
CA GLU A 68 -0.01 9.16 -18.33
C GLU A 68 0.14 10.46 -19.14
N GLN A 69 0.85 11.46 -18.63
CA GLN A 69 1.14 12.70 -19.38
C GLN A 69 1.91 12.43 -20.68
N ILE A 70 2.88 11.52 -20.65
CA ILE A 70 3.65 11.13 -21.84
C ILE A 70 2.79 10.37 -22.84
N CYS A 71 1.88 9.50 -22.40
CA CYS A 71 1.01 8.75 -23.30
C CYS A 71 0.04 9.66 -24.06
N TYR A 72 -0.42 10.74 -23.44
CA TYR A 72 -1.30 11.72 -24.09
C TYR A 72 -0.64 12.48 -25.25
N THR A 73 0.69 12.50 -25.35
CA THR A 73 1.40 13.13 -26.48
C THR A 73 1.66 12.18 -27.64
N LYS A 74 1.31 10.89 -27.51
CA LYS A 74 1.56 9.86 -28.53
C LYS A 74 0.33 9.57 -29.39
N PHE A 75 0.58 9.25 -30.66
CA PHE A 75 -0.48 8.80 -31.58
C PHE A 75 -1.15 7.50 -31.13
N PHE A 76 -0.35 6.51 -30.69
CA PHE A 76 -0.86 5.24 -30.14
C PHE A 76 -1.07 5.31 -28.62
N MET A 77 -1.80 6.32 -28.15
CA MET A 77 -2.08 6.53 -26.74
C MET A 77 -2.68 5.30 -26.06
N ASN A 78 -3.59 4.58 -26.73
CA ASN A 78 -4.25 3.40 -26.16
C ASN A 78 -3.25 2.30 -25.77
N HIS A 79 -2.30 1.99 -26.65
CA HIS A 79 -1.26 1.00 -26.35
C HIS A 79 -0.38 1.46 -25.20
N CYS A 80 0.09 2.71 -25.25
CA CYS A 80 0.90 3.31 -24.20
C CYS A 80 0.21 3.27 -22.83
N MET A 81 -1.08 3.59 -22.78
CA MET A 81 -1.86 3.56 -21.54
C MET A 81 -2.07 2.14 -21.02
N LEU A 82 -2.22 1.13 -21.89
CA LEU A 82 -2.31 -0.27 -21.49
C LEU A 82 -1.00 -0.73 -20.85
N GLU A 83 0.14 -0.46 -21.48
CA GLU A 83 1.46 -0.77 -20.93
C GLU A 83 1.69 -0.07 -19.58
N ALA A 84 1.35 1.22 -19.47
CA ALA A 84 1.49 1.96 -18.22
C ALA A 84 0.61 1.40 -17.09
N LYS A 85 -0.62 0.99 -17.41
CA LYS A 85 -1.53 0.35 -16.44
C LYS A 85 -1.03 -1.02 -16.01
N GLU A 86 -0.52 -1.81 -16.96
CA GLU A 86 0.01 -3.13 -16.68
C GLU A 86 1.25 -3.06 -15.79
N GLN A 87 2.17 -2.14 -16.08
CA GLN A 87 3.33 -1.91 -15.22
C GLN A 87 2.91 -1.51 -13.80
N ARG A 88 1.96 -0.57 -13.68
CA ARG A 88 1.41 -0.18 -12.37
C ARG A 88 0.81 -1.37 -11.62
N ARG A 89 0.08 -2.25 -12.32
CA ARG A 89 -0.51 -3.47 -11.73
C ARG A 89 0.57 -4.40 -11.16
N ILE A 90 1.64 -4.63 -11.92
CA ILE A 90 2.77 -5.46 -11.51
C ILE A 90 3.47 -4.85 -10.29
N ASP A 91 3.81 -3.56 -10.33
CA ASP A 91 4.52 -2.87 -9.24
C ASP A 91 3.69 -2.88 -7.94
N LEU A 92 2.39 -2.59 -8.03
CA LEU A 92 1.49 -2.65 -6.89
C LEU A 92 1.35 -4.07 -6.32
N ALA A 93 1.35 -5.10 -7.18
CA ALA A 93 1.30 -6.48 -6.74
C ALA A 93 2.55 -6.87 -5.94
N THR A 94 3.73 -6.35 -6.32
CA THR A 94 4.99 -6.55 -5.59
C THR A 94 4.90 -5.96 -4.18
N VAL A 95 4.51 -4.69 -4.06
CA VAL A 95 4.40 -4.00 -2.76
C VAL A 95 3.32 -4.63 -1.87
N LYS A 96 2.22 -5.11 -2.46
CA LYS A 96 1.13 -5.75 -1.73
C LYS A 96 1.58 -7.00 -0.94
N LYS A 97 2.60 -7.73 -1.40
CA LYS A 97 3.14 -8.89 -0.66
C LYS A 97 3.66 -8.47 0.72
N SER A 98 4.42 -7.37 0.78
CA SER A 98 4.96 -6.82 2.02
C SER A 98 3.86 -6.28 2.93
N GLU A 99 2.87 -5.60 2.36
CA GLU A 99 1.70 -5.11 3.10
C GLU A 99 0.94 -6.25 3.78
N VAL A 100 0.68 -7.34 3.05
CA VAL A 100 -0.05 -8.50 3.59
C VAL A 100 0.75 -9.16 4.70
N ALA A 101 2.07 -9.33 4.52
CA ALA A 101 2.93 -9.92 5.54
C ALA A 101 2.93 -9.10 6.84
N ALA A 102 3.11 -7.77 6.74
CA ALA A 102 3.11 -6.88 7.90
C ALA A 102 1.77 -6.86 8.63
N ASN A 103 0.67 -6.73 7.90
CA ASN A 103 -0.67 -6.76 8.49
C ASN A 103 -1.04 -8.13 9.08
N TYR A 104 -0.56 -9.22 8.49
CA TYR A 104 -0.72 -10.55 9.06
C TYR A 104 0.01 -10.66 10.41
N PHE A 105 1.27 -10.23 10.48
CA PHE A 105 2.04 -10.23 11.73
C PHE A 105 1.33 -9.41 12.82
N LYS A 106 0.93 -8.17 12.52
CA LYS A 106 0.26 -7.31 13.52
C LYS A 106 -1.04 -7.92 14.03
N ARG A 107 -1.85 -8.52 13.14
CA ARG A 107 -3.09 -9.21 13.55
C ARG A 107 -2.79 -10.39 14.48
N LYS A 108 -1.79 -11.20 14.14
CA LYS A 108 -1.36 -12.34 14.96
C LYS A 108 -0.86 -11.88 16.33
N ASN A 109 0.04 -10.90 16.37
CA ASN A 109 0.59 -10.36 17.61
C ASN A 109 -0.49 -9.79 18.53
N ASN A 110 -1.45 -9.04 17.98
CA ASN A 110 -2.56 -8.50 18.76
C ASN A 110 -3.44 -9.61 19.38
N VAL A 111 -3.72 -10.69 18.63
CA VAL A 111 -4.46 -11.83 19.17
C VAL A 111 -3.68 -12.49 20.31
N GLU A 112 -2.38 -12.71 20.14
CA GLU A 112 -1.53 -13.28 21.19
C GLU A 112 -1.45 -12.39 22.44
N GLU A 113 -1.42 -11.07 22.28
CA GLU A 113 -1.49 -10.12 23.41
C GLU A 113 -2.82 -10.20 24.15
N MET A 114 -3.94 -10.28 23.41
CA MET A 114 -5.26 -10.43 24.00
C MET A 114 -5.42 -11.76 24.73
N ASP A 115 -4.90 -12.86 24.17
CA ASP A 115 -4.92 -14.17 24.81
C ASP A 115 -4.12 -14.17 26.11
N ARG A 116 -2.93 -13.56 26.12
CA ARG A 116 -2.14 -13.37 27.35
C ARG A 116 -2.89 -12.58 28.41
N ALA A 117 -3.47 -11.44 28.02
CA ALA A 117 -4.24 -10.60 28.92
C ALA A 117 -5.50 -11.31 29.47
N LEU A 118 -6.13 -12.18 28.68
CA LEU A 118 -7.29 -12.96 29.09
C LEU A 118 -6.92 -14.06 30.10
N VAL A 119 -5.79 -14.74 29.89
CA VAL A 119 -5.26 -15.71 30.86
C VAL A 119 -4.94 -15.03 32.19
N GLU A 120 -4.26 -13.89 32.17
CA GLU A 120 -3.96 -13.12 33.38
C GLU A 120 -5.22 -12.72 34.15
N LYS A 121 -6.26 -12.26 33.44
CA LYS A 121 -7.57 -11.93 34.04
C LYS A 121 -8.28 -13.15 34.63
N ASN A 122 -8.27 -14.29 33.93
CA ASN A 122 -8.88 -15.52 34.42
C ASN A 122 -8.16 -16.06 35.66
N LEU A 123 -6.83 -15.90 35.74
CA LEU A 123 -6.07 -16.24 36.95
C LEU A 123 -6.42 -15.31 38.12
N ALA A 124 -6.58 -14.00 37.85
CA ALA A 124 -6.91 -13.01 38.88
C ALA A 124 -8.36 -13.11 39.38
N HIS A 125 -9.30 -13.50 38.50
CA HIS A 125 -10.70 -13.75 38.85
C HIS A 125 -11.18 -14.99 38.08
N PRO A 126 -11.11 -16.18 38.69
CA PRO A 126 -11.62 -17.40 38.09
C PRO A 126 -13.10 -17.22 37.73
N LEU A 127 -13.44 -17.38 36.46
CA LEU A 127 -14.83 -17.39 36.03
C LEU A 127 -15.52 -18.62 36.65
N PRO A 128 -16.73 -18.49 37.22
CA PRO A 128 -17.45 -19.64 37.73
C PRO A 128 -17.77 -20.59 36.56
N GLY A 129 -17.22 -21.80 36.60
CA GLY A 129 -17.53 -22.88 35.64
C GLY A 129 -16.40 -23.35 34.72
N THR A 130 -15.17 -22.80 34.77
CA THR A 130 -14.05 -23.36 34.01
C THR A 130 -13.39 -24.51 34.79
N THR A 131 -13.98 -25.71 34.76
CA THR A 131 -13.27 -26.92 35.17
C THR A 131 -12.57 -27.55 33.96
N PRO A 132 -11.39 -28.19 34.10
CA PRO A 132 -10.61 -28.71 32.98
C PRO A 132 -11.27 -29.85 32.16
N ASN A 133 -12.50 -30.25 32.46
CA ASN A 133 -13.11 -31.46 31.90
C ASN A 133 -14.34 -31.23 31.00
N ASP A 134 -14.84 -29.99 30.84
CA ASP A 134 -16.14 -29.77 30.18
C ASP A 134 -16.04 -29.55 28.64
N ASP A 135 -14.85 -29.27 28.09
CA ASP A 135 -14.67 -29.04 26.64
C ASP A 135 -14.47 -30.34 25.84
N ALA A 136 -14.30 -31.49 26.51
CA ALA A 136 -14.14 -32.78 25.85
C ALA A 136 -15.47 -33.45 25.48
N GLU A 137 -16.59 -33.07 26.11
CA GLU A 137 -17.87 -33.76 25.95
C GLU A 137 -18.83 -33.12 24.94
N ASN A 138 -18.58 -31.88 24.49
CA ASN A 138 -19.38 -31.23 23.45
C ASN A 138 -18.69 -31.17 22.09
N LYS A 139 -18.23 -32.33 21.60
CA LYS A 139 -17.83 -32.52 20.18
C LYS A 139 -18.77 -33.44 19.41
N SER A 140 -19.91 -33.78 19.99
CA SER A 140 -20.85 -34.75 19.40
C SER A 140 -22.04 -34.11 18.68
N ASP A 141 -22.29 -32.81 18.85
CA ASP A 141 -23.43 -32.14 18.22
C ASP A 141 -23.01 -31.00 17.29
N LYS A 142 -22.35 -31.36 16.17
CA LYS A 142 -22.52 -30.59 14.95
C LYS A 142 -22.82 -31.54 13.79
N PRO A 143 -24.07 -31.64 13.33
CA PRO A 143 -24.36 -32.40 12.13
C PRO A 143 -23.60 -31.78 10.95
N ALA A 144 -22.86 -32.63 10.25
CA ALA A 144 -22.23 -32.31 8.99
C ALA A 144 -23.30 -31.82 8.01
N THR A 145 -23.30 -30.52 7.73
CA THR A 145 -24.05 -29.97 6.62
C THR A 145 -23.20 -30.07 5.37
N THR A 146 -23.39 -31.20 4.67
CA THR A 146 -23.59 -31.31 3.22
C THR A 146 -22.87 -30.32 2.30
N ASP A 147 -21.92 -30.87 1.53
CA ASP A 147 -21.88 -30.78 0.06
C ASP A 147 -22.01 -29.40 -0.60
N LEU A 148 -20.88 -28.72 -0.76
CA LEU A 148 -20.69 -27.85 -1.93
C LEU A 148 -20.01 -28.65 -3.04
N VAL A 149 -20.88 -29.29 -3.83
CA VAL A 149 -20.83 -29.49 -5.28
C VAL A 149 -19.48 -29.16 -5.92
N LYS A 150 -18.75 -30.21 -6.30
CA LYS A 150 -17.72 -30.17 -7.34
C LYS A 150 -18.39 -29.72 -8.64
N LYS A 151 -18.20 -28.46 -9.03
CA LYS A 151 -18.63 -27.97 -10.34
C LYS A 151 -17.74 -28.64 -11.41
N PRO A 152 -18.27 -29.39 -12.39
CA PRO A 152 -17.46 -29.91 -13.48
C PRO A 152 -16.99 -28.77 -14.38
N VAL A 153 -15.70 -28.77 -14.69
CA VAL A 153 -15.12 -28.06 -15.83
C VAL A 153 -15.53 -28.84 -17.07
N ASN A 154 -16.40 -28.24 -17.89
CA ASN A 154 -16.45 -28.50 -19.33
C ASN A 154 -15.71 -27.36 -20.01
#